data_AF-A0A9X2A2N3-F1
#
_entry.id   AF-A0A9X2A2N3-F1
#
_cell.length_a   1.000
_cell.length_b   1.000
_cell.length_c   1.000
_cell.angle_alpha   90.00
_cell.angle_beta   90.00
_cell.angle_gamma   90.00
#
_symmetry.space_group_name_H-M   'P 1'
#
loop_
_entity.id
_entity.type
_entity.pdbx_description
1 polymer ?
#
loop_
_entity_poly.entity_id
_entity_poly.type
_entity_poly.pdbx_seq_one_letter_code
_entity_poly.pdbx_strand_id
1 'polypeptide(L)'
;MNAQKGFTLIELMIVVAIIGILAAIAIPAYQNYIAKSQVSAALAEIAGAKTAYELKVNDGVQITKLADIGFNAASSERCTYTVDTFDATTGASNVGISCKLKGSPRIANEFINLQRTTDGQWKCITSLDSTNAQEKQFIPVSCTTDATNAKAGTIVS
;
A
#
# COMPACT_ATOMS: atom_id res chain seq x y z
N MET A 1 -5.12 54.54 25.47
CA MET A 1 -5.83 54.00 24.29
C MET A 1 -4.81 53.23 23.46
N ASN A 2 -4.83 51.91 23.48
CA ASN A 2 -3.91 51.10 22.69
C ASN A 2 -4.36 51.18 21.22
N ALA A 3 -3.59 51.86 20.38
CA ALA A 3 -3.83 51.90 18.95
C ALA A 3 -3.64 50.48 18.39
N GLN A 4 -4.74 49.77 18.13
CA GLN A 4 -4.71 48.53 17.36
C GLN A 4 -4.24 48.88 15.95
N LYS A 5 -2.98 48.59 15.64
CA LYS A 5 -2.47 48.60 14.26
C LYS A 5 -3.11 47.42 13.54
N GLY A 6 -4.18 47.69 12.81
CA GLY A 6 -4.81 46.71 11.91
C GLY A 6 -3.84 46.33 10.79
N PHE A 7 -3.92 45.08 10.35
CA PHE A 7 -3.21 44.58 9.18
C PHE A 7 -3.79 45.24 7.92
N THR A 8 -2.94 45.71 7.00
CA THR A 8 -3.42 46.37 5.78
C THR A 8 -3.90 45.34 4.76
N LEU A 9 -4.87 45.72 3.92
CA LEU A 9 -5.35 44.85 2.84
C LEU A 9 -4.24 44.49 1.85
N ILE A 10 -3.29 45.40 1.61
CA ILE A 10 -2.16 45.15 0.71
C ILE A 10 -1.16 44.14 1.31
N GLU A 11 -0.90 44.21 2.62
CA GLU A 11 -0.08 43.19 3.30
C GLU A 11 -0.74 41.82 3.20
N LEU A 12 -2.07 41.75 3.36
CA LEU A 12 -2.80 40.48 3.28
C LEU A 12 -2.75 39.89 1.86
N MET A 13 -2.90 40.73 0.83
CA MET A 13 -2.81 40.28 -0.56
C MET A 13 -1.42 39.71 -0.91
N ILE A 14 -0.35 40.35 -0.46
CA ILE A 14 1.03 39.86 -0.70
C ILE A 14 1.25 38.53 0.02
N VAL A 15 0.81 38.40 1.27
CA VAL A 15 0.93 37.15 2.03
C VAL A 15 0.20 36.01 1.34
N VAL A 16 -1.03 36.24 0.88
CA VAL A 16 -1.81 35.22 0.15
C VAL A 16 -1.13 34.84 -1.16
N ALA A 17 -0.53 35.80 -1.88
CA ALA A 17 0.20 35.52 -3.11
C ALA A 17 1.42 34.61 -2.85
N ILE A 18 2.20 34.89 -1.80
CA ILE A 18 3.36 34.06 -1.44
C ILE A 18 2.92 32.66 -1.00
N ILE A 19 1.89 32.55 -0.15
CA ILE A 19 1.34 31.25 0.28
C ILE A 19 0.82 30.46 -0.93
N GLY A 20 0.18 31.13 -1.89
CA GLY A 20 -0.29 30.49 -3.12
C GLY A 20 0.82 29.83 -3.93
N ILE A 21 1.96 30.51 -4.11
CA ILE A 21 3.13 29.96 -4.82
C ILE A 21 3.73 28.77 -4.05
N LEU A 22 3.89 28.90 -2.73
CA LEU A 22 4.44 27.81 -1.90
C LEU A 22 3.51 26.59 -1.90
N ALA A 23 2.19 26.80 -1.79
CA ALA A 23 1.19 25.74 -1.77
C ALA A 23 1.18 24.93 -3.07
N ALA A 24 1.40 25.56 -4.23
CA ALA A 24 1.44 24.88 -5.52
C ALA A 24 2.53 23.80 -5.60
N ILE A 25 3.65 23.99 -4.90
CA ILE A 25 4.76 23.02 -4.83
C ILE A 25 4.60 22.07 -3.64
N ALA A 26 4.21 22.61 -2.48
CA ALA A 26 4.13 21.86 -1.23
C ALA A 26 3.01 20.80 -1.24
N ILE A 27 1.83 21.13 -1.78
CA ILE A 27 0.68 20.21 -1.81
C ILE A 27 0.98 18.91 -2.58
N PRO A 28 1.45 18.93 -3.85
CA PRO A 28 1.74 17.69 -4.56
C PRO A 28 2.87 16.89 -3.91
N ALA A 29 3.89 17.56 -3.36
CA ALA A 29 4.98 16.89 -2.64
C ALA A 29 4.47 16.19 -1.36
N TYR A 30 3.61 16.86 -0.58
CA TYR A 30 3.00 16.27 0.60
C TYR A 30 2.08 15.08 0.26
N GLN A 31 1.29 15.18 -0.82
CA GLN A 31 0.47 14.06 -1.30
C GLN A 31 1.32 12.85 -1.69
N ASN A 32 2.48 13.06 -2.33
CA ASN A 32 3.42 11.98 -2.66
C ASN A 32 4.00 11.32 -1.40
N TYR A 33 4.34 12.12 -0.38
CA TYR A 33 4.82 11.59 0.90
C TYR A 33 3.75 10.73 1.59
N ILE A 34 2.52 11.23 1.68
CA ILE A 34 1.40 10.48 2.26
C ILE A 34 1.16 9.17 1.49
N ALA A 35 1.15 9.21 0.16
CA ALA A 35 1.01 8.01 -0.66
C ALA A 35 2.10 6.97 -0.33
N LYS A 36 3.37 7.38 -0.34
CA LYS A 36 4.50 6.49 -0.03
C LYS A 36 4.41 5.88 1.38
N SER A 37 4.03 6.69 2.37
CA SER A 37 3.84 6.22 3.74
C SER A 37 2.68 5.22 3.86
N GLN A 38 1.57 5.46 3.15
CA GLN A 38 0.43 4.54 3.11
C GLN A 38 0.81 3.20 2.48
N VAL A 39 1.57 3.20 1.38
CA VAL A 39 2.07 1.98 0.73
C VAL A 39 2.98 1.17 1.68
N SER A 40 3.87 1.86 2.41
CA SER A 40 4.77 1.21 3.37
C SER A 40 4.00 0.63 4.57
N ALA A 41 2.99 1.35 5.08
CA ALA A 41 2.13 0.88 6.15
C ALA A 41 1.28 -0.33 5.71
N ALA A 42 0.70 -0.27 4.51
CA ALA A 42 -0.03 -1.37 3.89
C ALA A 42 0.81 -2.65 3.80
N LEU A 43 2.06 -2.54 3.35
CA LEU A 43 2.99 -3.67 3.33
C LEU A 43 3.27 -4.22 4.74
N ALA A 44 3.45 -3.36 5.74
CA ALA A 44 3.68 -3.78 7.11
C ALA A 44 2.48 -4.54 7.69
N GLU A 45 1.25 -4.11 7.39
CA GLU A 45 0.01 -4.78 7.82
C GLU A 45 -0.04 -6.23 7.31
N ILE A 46 0.16 -6.44 6.00
CA ILE A 46 0.12 -7.79 5.43
C ILE A 46 1.35 -8.63 5.80
N ALA A 47 2.50 -8.00 6.05
CA ALA A 47 3.71 -8.70 6.49
C ALA A 47 3.55 -9.35 7.87
N GLY A 48 2.71 -8.78 8.75
CA GLY A 48 2.40 -9.37 10.05
C GLY A 48 1.74 -10.74 9.97
N ALA A 49 1.07 -11.05 8.86
CA ALA A 49 0.41 -12.35 8.65
C ALA A 49 1.39 -13.48 8.26
N LYS A 50 2.63 -13.16 7.85
CA LYS A 50 3.60 -14.15 7.38
C LYS A 50 3.93 -15.21 8.43
N THR A 51 4.15 -14.80 9.69
CA THR A 51 4.54 -15.72 10.75
C THR A 51 3.46 -16.76 11.04
N ALA A 52 2.20 -16.32 11.12
CA ALA A 52 1.07 -17.23 11.31
C ALA A 52 0.87 -18.16 10.11
N TYR A 53 1.11 -17.65 8.89
CA TYR A 53 1.12 -18.45 7.68
C TYR A 53 2.18 -19.56 7.71
N GLU A 54 3.43 -19.23 8.03
CA GLU A 54 4.51 -20.22 8.13
C GLU A 54 4.23 -21.29 9.19
N LEU A 55 3.67 -20.91 10.34
CA LEU A 55 3.31 -21.87 11.37
C LEU A 55 2.32 -22.92 10.84
N LYS A 56 1.27 -22.48 10.13
CA LYS A 56 0.26 -23.38 9.56
C LYS A 56 0.84 -24.28 8.47
N VAL A 57 1.72 -23.75 7.61
CA VAL A 57 2.39 -24.57 6.59
C VAL A 57 3.29 -25.63 7.24
N ASN A 58 4.04 -25.27 8.29
CA ASN A 58 4.90 -26.21 9.00
C ASN A 58 4.12 -27.30 9.75
N ASP A 59 2.92 -26.98 10.24
CA ASP A 59 2.00 -27.94 10.86
C ASP A 59 1.31 -28.86 9.81
N GLY A 60 1.57 -28.67 8.52
CA GLY A 60 0.91 -29.40 7.42
C GLY A 60 -0.57 -29.04 7.26
N VAL A 61 -1.00 -27.90 7.82
CA VAL A 61 -2.39 -27.43 7.75
C VAL A 61 -2.60 -26.66 6.45
N GLN A 62 -3.63 -27.04 5.71
CA GLN A 62 -4.01 -26.36 4.49
C GLN A 62 -4.57 -24.97 4.80
N ILE A 63 -4.09 -23.95 4.08
CA ILE A 63 -4.55 -22.57 4.18
C ILE A 63 -5.39 -22.31 2.95
N THR A 64 -6.67 -21.99 3.13
CA THR A 64 -7.61 -21.71 2.03
C THR A 64 -8.12 -20.28 2.05
N LYS A 65 -8.04 -19.62 3.21
CA LYS A 65 -8.45 -18.22 3.44
C LYS A 65 -7.58 -17.57 4.52
N LEU A 66 -7.54 -16.24 4.55
CA LEU A 66 -6.82 -15.47 5.58
C LEU A 66 -7.28 -15.78 7.02
N ALA A 67 -8.55 -16.16 7.19
CA ALA A 67 -9.07 -16.54 8.51
C ALA A 67 -8.39 -17.79 9.08
N ASP A 68 -7.85 -18.69 8.24
CA ASP A 68 -7.20 -19.93 8.69
C ASP A 68 -5.88 -19.65 9.43
N ILE A 69 -5.27 -18.49 9.16
CA ILE A 69 -4.06 -17.99 9.83
C ILE A 69 -4.39 -16.94 10.92
N GLY A 70 -5.67 -16.81 11.29
CA GLY A 70 -6.12 -15.83 12.29
C GLY A 70 -6.21 -14.39 11.78
N PHE A 71 -5.99 -14.16 10.48
CA PHE A 71 -6.11 -12.84 9.87
C PHE A 71 -7.56 -12.62 9.42
N ASN A 72 -8.39 -12.14 10.35
CA ASN A 72 -9.84 -12.01 10.15
C ASN A 72 -10.30 -10.64 9.66
N ALA A 73 -9.39 -9.67 9.51
CA ALA A 73 -9.72 -8.36 8.98
C ALA A 73 -9.97 -8.47 7.47
N ALA A 74 -11.11 -7.96 6.99
CA ALA A 74 -11.40 -7.85 5.56
C ALA A 74 -10.81 -6.57 4.94
N SER A 75 -10.64 -5.52 5.73
CA SER A 75 -10.02 -4.27 5.29
C SER A 75 -9.51 -3.44 6.46
N SER A 76 -8.56 -2.56 6.19
CA SER A 76 -8.12 -1.44 7.03
C SER A 76 -8.41 -0.10 6.33
N GLU A 77 -7.93 0.99 6.93
CA GLU A 77 -7.93 2.31 6.29
C GLU A 77 -7.03 2.34 5.05
N ARG A 78 -6.05 1.43 4.95
CA ARG A 78 -4.99 1.43 3.92
C ARG A 78 -5.07 0.27 2.95
N CYS A 79 -5.76 -0.80 3.33
CA CYS A 79 -5.85 -2.03 2.55
C CYS A 79 -7.28 -2.56 2.49
N THR A 80 -7.70 -3.08 1.34
CA THR A 80 -8.68 -4.18 1.30
C THR A 80 -7.90 -5.46 1.12
N TYR A 81 -8.08 -6.42 2.01
CA TYR A 81 -7.31 -7.67 1.97
C TYR A 81 -8.02 -8.69 1.10
N THR A 82 -7.26 -9.35 0.24
CA THR A 82 -7.74 -10.42 -0.62
C THR A 82 -6.75 -11.57 -0.63
N VAL A 83 -7.22 -12.76 -0.99
CA VAL A 83 -6.39 -13.92 -1.31
C VAL A 83 -6.87 -14.47 -2.62
N ASP A 84 -5.93 -14.90 -3.46
CA ASP A 84 -6.25 -15.52 -4.74
C ASP A 84 -6.26 -17.05 -4.57
N THR A 85 -5.08 -17.64 -4.47
CA THR A 85 -4.92 -19.08 -4.34
C THR A 85 -3.69 -19.44 -3.51
N PHE A 86 -3.86 -20.44 -2.64
CA PHE A 86 -2.81 -21.10 -1.89
C PHE A 86 -2.73 -22.55 -2.37
N ASP A 87 -1.52 -23.03 -2.65
CA ASP A 87 -1.30 -24.44 -2.91
C ASP A 87 -1.40 -25.21 -1.58
N ALA A 88 -2.42 -26.04 -1.46
CA ALA A 88 -2.74 -26.75 -0.24
C ALA A 88 -1.75 -27.89 0.10
N THR A 89 -0.79 -28.20 -0.78
CA THR A 89 0.21 -29.25 -0.60
C THR A 89 1.57 -28.65 -0.23
N THR A 90 1.95 -27.55 -0.88
CA THR A 90 3.28 -26.93 -0.71
C THR A 90 3.25 -25.63 0.12
N GLY A 91 2.06 -25.08 0.37
CA GLY A 91 1.89 -23.77 0.98
C GLY A 91 2.36 -22.62 0.08
N ALA A 92 2.74 -22.89 -1.17
CA ALA A 92 3.12 -21.87 -2.13
C ALA A 92 1.92 -20.99 -2.53
N SER A 93 2.17 -19.78 -2.97
CA SER A 93 1.13 -18.85 -3.41
C SER A 93 1.58 -17.93 -4.52
N ASN A 94 0.75 -17.81 -5.56
CA ASN A 94 1.04 -16.92 -6.68
C ASN A 94 0.63 -15.47 -6.41
N VAL A 95 -0.39 -15.21 -5.60
CA VAL A 95 -0.67 -13.85 -5.09
C VAL A 95 -0.47 -13.82 -3.59
N GLY A 96 -0.87 -14.91 -2.92
CA GLY A 96 -0.78 -15.06 -1.49
C GLY A 96 -1.63 -14.02 -0.77
N ILE A 97 -1.02 -13.33 0.19
CA ILE A 97 -1.70 -12.30 0.98
C ILE A 97 -1.64 -10.99 0.20
N SER A 98 -2.79 -10.54 -0.30
CA SER A 98 -2.91 -9.32 -1.11
C SER A 98 -3.53 -8.18 -0.33
N CYS A 99 -3.00 -6.98 -0.55
CA CYS A 99 -3.60 -5.71 -0.17
C CYS A 99 -3.88 -4.88 -1.42
N LYS A 100 -5.15 -4.57 -1.65
CA LYS A 100 -5.55 -3.47 -2.53
C LYS A 100 -5.40 -2.15 -1.78
N LEU A 101 -4.55 -1.26 -2.28
CA LEU A 101 -4.23 0.00 -1.64
C LEU A 101 -5.43 0.95 -1.61
N LYS A 102 -5.60 1.61 -0.46
CA LYS A 102 -6.64 2.61 -0.16
C LYS A 102 -6.01 3.88 0.41
N GLY A 103 -6.75 4.99 0.30
CA GLY A 103 -6.34 6.28 0.84
C GLY A 103 -6.04 7.27 -0.27
N SER A 104 -4.76 7.44 -0.60
CA SER A 104 -4.32 8.43 -1.58
C SER A 104 -4.79 8.08 -3.01
N PRO A 105 -5.38 9.03 -3.75
CA PRO A 105 -5.76 8.83 -5.15
C PRO A 105 -4.59 8.43 -6.07
N ARG A 106 -3.35 8.74 -5.67
CA ARG A 106 -2.14 8.46 -6.46
C ARG A 106 -1.74 6.98 -6.48
N ILE A 107 -2.33 6.17 -5.61
CA ILE A 107 -2.09 4.71 -5.49
C ILE A 107 -3.42 3.94 -5.52
N ALA A 108 -4.50 4.60 -5.95
CA ALA A 108 -5.83 4.02 -5.88
C ALA A 108 -5.94 2.84 -6.87
N ASN A 109 -6.46 1.72 -6.38
CA ASN A 109 -6.60 0.46 -7.12
C ASN A 109 -5.30 -0.28 -7.45
N GLU A 110 -4.16 0.20 -6.96
CA GLU A 110 -2.91 -0.55 -7.00
C GLU A 110 -2.90 -1.63 -5.90
N PHE A 111 -2.10 -2.67 -6.08
CA PHE A 111 -1.98 -3.80 -5.17
C PHE A 111 -0.54 -4.00 -4.71
N ILE A 112 -0.41 -4.55 -3.49
CA ILE A 112 0.81 -5.17 -2.98
C ILE A 112 0.45 -6.55 -2.48
N ASN A 113 1.21 -7.54 -2.95
CA ASN A 113 0.95 -8.95 -2.71
C ASN A 113 2.21 -9.61 -2.14
N LEU A 114 2.02 -10.46 -1.15
CA LEU A 114 3.06 -11.29 -0.57
C LEU A 114 2.90 -12.72 -1.06
N GLN A 115 3.81 -13.12 -1.94
CA GLN A 115 3.90 -14.46 -2.49
C GLN A 115 4.85 -15.30 -1.64
N ARG A 116 4.50 -16.56 -1.45
CA ARG A 116 5.39 -17.56 -0.85
C ARG A 116 5.76 -18.58 -1.91
N THR A 117 7.05 -18.82 -2.13
CA THR A 117 7.50 -19.88 -3.03
C THR A 117 7.37 -21.26 -2.39
N THR A 118 7.51 -22.32 -3.18
CA THR A 118 7.58 -23.71 -2.69
C THR A 118 8.73 -23.91 -1.71
N ASP A 119 9.81 -23.14 -1.87
CA ASP A 119 11.00 -23.19 -0.99
C ASP A 119 10.82 -22.36 0.31
N GLY A 120 9.62 -21.83 0.56
CA GLY A 120 9.31 -21.01 1.74
C GLY A 120 9.86 -19.58 1.69
N GLN A 121 10.31 -19.10 0.52
CA GLN A 121 10.78 -17.73 0.37
C GLN A 121 9.62 -16.78 0.13
N TRP A 122 9.64 -15.62 0.78
CA TRP A 122 8.64 -14.57 0.58
C TRP A 122 9.11 -13.54 -0.43
N LYS A 123 8.27 -13.27 -1.43
CA LYS A 123 8.47 -12.18 -2.40
C LYS A 123 7.35 -11.17 -2.26
N CYS A 124 7.69 -9.89 -2.24
CA CYS A 124 6.72 -8.82 -2.34
C CYS A 124 6.61 -8.38 -3.80
N ILE A 125 5.39 -8.44 -4.34
CA ILE A 125 5.07 -7.97 -5.69
C ILE A 125 4.09 -6.81 -5.60
N THR A 126 4.27 -5.79 -6.44
CA THR A 126 3.32 -4.69 -6.56
C THR A 126 2.91 -4.45 -8.01
N SER A 127 1.70 -3.92 -8.21
CA SER A 127 1.22 -3.47 -9.53
C SER A 127 1.72 -2.09 -9.93
N LEU A 128 2.29 -1.32 -8.99
CA LEU A 128 2.87 0.00 -9.25
C LEU A 128 3.88 -0.07 -10.39
N ASP A 129 3.79 0.89 -11.32
CA ASP A 129 4.63 0.89 -12.52
C ASP A 129 6.03 1.46 -12.23
N SER A 130 7.06 0.62 -12.37
CA SER A 130 8.46 1.03 -12.22
C SER A 130 8.98 1.89 -13.37
N THR A 131 8.26 1.95 -14.50
CA THR A 131 8.57 2.81 -15.65
C THR A 131 7.96 4.20 -15.51
N ASN A 132 6.86 4.33 -14.77
CA ASN A 132 6.25 5.62 -14.45
C ASN A 132 7.03 6.31 -13.31
N ALA A 133 7.62 7.46 -13.61
CA ALA A 133 8.40 8.22 -12.63
C ALA A 133 7.60 8.65 -11.38
N GLN A 134 6.28 8.88 -11.52
CA GLN A 134 5.41 9.25 -10.41
C GLN A 134 5.09 8.07 -9.50
N GLU A 135 4.96 6.85 -10.03
CA GLU A 135 4.63 5.66 -9.24
C GLU A 135 5.87 4.96 -8.69
N LYS A 136 6.98 5.00 -9.43
CA LYS A 136 8.26 4.40 -9.03
C LYS A 136 8.72 4.82 -7.64
N GLN A 137 8.47 6.07 -7.25
CA GLN A 137 8.82 6.60 -5.92
C GLN A 137 8.00 6.00 -4.76
N PHE A 138 6.84 5.41 -5.06
CA PHE A 138 5.94 4.78 -4.09
C PHE A 138 6.27 3.30 -3.86
N ILE A 139 7.00 2.65 -4.77
CA ILE A 139 7.38 1.24 -4.65
C ILE A 139 8.31 1.05 -3.45
N PRO A 140 7.95 0.19 -2.47
CA PRO A 140 8.85 -0.15 -1.38
C PRO A 140 10.08 -0.91 -1.88
N VAL A 141 11.25 -0.66 -1.28
CA VAL A 141 12.53 -1.28 -1.70
C VAL A 141 12.54 -2.80 -1.66
N SER A 142 11.71 -3.40 -0.81
CA SER A 142 11.58 -4.86 -0.68
C SER A 142 10.65 -5.49 -1.72
N CYS A 143 10.01 -4.68 -2.55
CA CYS A 143 8.99 -5.12 -3.50
C CYS A 143 9.47 -4.94 -4.95
N THR A 144 9.10 -5.89 -5.80
CA THR A 144 9.38 -5.84 -7.24
C THR A 144 8.09 -5.67 -8.04
N THR A 145 8.19 -5.05 -9.21
CA THR A 145 7.04 -4.86 -10.09
C THR A 145 6.90 -6.03 -11.04
N ASP A 146 5.78 -6.74 -10.99
CA ASP A 146 5.47 -7.82 -11.93
C ASP A 146 4.01 -7.68 -12.37
N ALA A 147 3.80 -7.08 -13.54
CA ALA A 147 2.48 -6.80 -14.10
C ALA A 147 1.67 -8.07 -14.44
N THR A 148 2.33 -9.23 -14.56
CA THR A 148 1.70 -10.52 -14.85
C THR A 148 1.07 -11.14 -13.61
N ASN A 149 1.70 -10.99 -12.43
CA ASN A 149 1.21 -11.55 -11.16
C ASN A 149 0.54 -10.50 -10.25
N ALA A 150 0.68 -9.20 -10.55
CA ALA A 150 -0.02 -8.15 -9.83
C ALA A 150 -1.50 -7.96 -10.26
N LYS A 151 -1.90 -8.60 -11.38
CA LYS A 151 -3.27 -8.58 -11.93
C LYS A 151 -4.19 -9.71 -11.43
N ALA A 152 -3.75 -10.54 -10.50
CA ALA A 152 -4.64 -11.54 -9.87
C ALA A 152 -5.44 -10.93 -8.68
N GLY A 153 -5.90 -9.70 -8.91
CA GLY A 153 -7.08 -9.11 -8.29
C GLY A 153 -8.31 -9.19 -9.20
N THR A 154 -8.28 -10.04 -10.23
CA THR A 154 -9.53 -10.54 -10.84
C THR A 154 -10.13 -11.48 -9.81
N ILE A 155 -11.05 -10.93 -9.03
CA ILE A 155 -12.04 -11.72 -8.29
C ILE A 155 -12.66 -12.63 -9.35
N VAL A 156 -12.25 -13.90 -9.38
CA VAL A 156 -13.10 -14.95 -9.95
C VAL A 156 -14.32 -14.97 -9.04
N SER A 157 -15.37 -14.30 -9.52
CA SER A 157 -16.75 -14.51 -9.09
C SER A 157 -17.10 -16.00 -9.14
#